data_AF-A0A0Q5RHC6-F1
#
_entry.id   AF-A0A0Q5RHC6-F1
#
_cell.length_a   1.000
_cell.length_b   1.000
_cell.length_c   1.000
_cell.angle_alpha   90.00
_cell.angle_beta   90.00
_cell.angle_gamma   90.00
#
_symmetry.space_group_name_H-M   'P 1'
#
loop_
_entity.id
_entity.type
_entity.pdbx_description
1 polymer ?
#
loop_
_entity_poly.entity_id
_entity_poly.type
_entity_poly.pdbx_seq_one_letter_code
_entity_poly.pdbx_strand_id
1 'polypeptide(L)'
;MSPDPESVLAKVRDAALSLPSTYEKPSHGSPGFFIEQGKAFAYFWHDHHGDNETIAIVKTTGLDEQQMLIESDRDFCYAPPYLGPSGWVAMRLDGEVDWDRVADRIAISWELAAPRRLLEAGGR
;
A
#
# COMPACT_ATOMS: atom_id res chain seq x y z
N MET A 1 -17.06 -14.32 -5.09
CA MET A 1 -16.72 -13.51 -6.29
C MET A 1 -15.72 -12.48 -5.82
N SER A 2 -14.53 -12.44 -6.41
CA SER A 2 -13.57 -11.38 -6.12
C SER A 2 -14.18 -10.03 -6.52
N PRO A 3 -13.96 -8.96 -5.75
CA PRO A 3 -14.49 -7.63 -6.06
C PRO A 3 -13.91 -7.10 -7.38
N ASP A 4 -14.66 -6.22 -8.05
CA ASP A 4 -14.19 -5.54 -9.26
C ASP A 4 -12.93 -4.71 -8.95
N PRO A 5 -11.80 -4.93 -9.64
CA PRO A 5 -10.53 -4.30 -9.30
C PRO A 5 -10.56 -2.78 -9.36
N GLU A 6 -11.37 -2.18 -10.23
CA GLU A 6 -11.54 -0.72 -10.27
C GLU A 6 -12.22 -0.20 -9.01
N SER A 7 -13.23 -0.90 -8.49
CA SER A 7 -13.88 -0.57 -7.22
C SER A 7 -12.93 -0.70 -6.01
N VAL A 8 -12.02 -1.68 -6.04
CA VAL A 8 -10.98 -1.86 -5.01
C VAL A 8 -9.94 -0.74 -5.11
N LEU A 9 -9.48 -0.44 -6.33
CA LEU A 9 -8.55 0.66 -6.59
C LEU A 9 -9.13 2.01 -6.16
N ALA A 10 -10.43 2.25 -6.37
CA ALA A 10 -11.09 3.47 -5.90
C ALA A 10 -10.95 3.65 -4.38
N LYS A 11 -11.11 2.59 -3.59
CA LYS A 11 -10.92 2.66 -2.13
C LYS A 11 -9.47 2.90 -1.72
N VAL A 12 -8.51 2.31 -2.44
CA VAL A 12 -7.08 2.59 -2.23
C VAL A 12 -6.75 4.04 -2.59
N ARG A 13 -7.34 4.57 -3.68
CA ARG A 13 -7.22 5.98 -4.06
C ARG A 13 -7.78 6.90 -2.99
N ASP A 14 -8.96 6.61 -2.46
CA ASP A 14 -9.57 7.41 -1.39
C ASP A 14 -8.65 7.49 -0.17
N ALA A 15 -8.06 6.38 0.26
CA ALA A 15 -7.13 6.34 1.39
C ALA A 15 -5.79 7.04 1.11
N ALA A 16 -5.23 6.88 -0.10
CA ALA A 16 -3.90 7.43 -0.43
C ALA A 16 -3.96 8.91 -0.80
N LEU A 17 -4.91 9.30 -1.65
CA LEU A 17 -5.01 10.67 -2.19
C LEU A 17 -5.55 11.67 -1.18
N SER A 18 -6.14 11.21 -0.07
CA SER A 18 -6.48 12.08 1.06
C SER A 18 -5.25 12.53 1.86
N LEU A 19 -4.10 11.89 1.67
CA LEU A 19 -2.87 12.19 2.42
C LEU A 19 -2.14 13.41 1.81
N PRO A 20 -1.49 14.26 2.64
CA PRO A 20 -0.86 15.48 2.16
C PRO A 20 0.21 15.24 1.08
N SER A 21 0.23 16.12 0.09
CA SER A 21 1.22 16.12 -1.01
C SER A 21 1.30 14.79 -1.79
N THR A 22 0.22 14.02 -1.84
CA THR A 22 0.17 12.76 -2.58
C THR A 22 -0.28 12.96 -4.03
N TYR A 23 0.29 12.19 -4.95
CA TYR A 23 -0.21 12.02 -6.30
C TYR A 23 -0.12 10.56 -6.77
N GLU A 24 -0.98 10.22 -7.73
CA GLU A 24 -0.97 8.93 -8.42
C GLU A 24 -0.24 9.06 -9.76
N LYS A 25 0.54 8.04 -10.13
CA LYS A 25 1.01 7.83 -11.50
C LYS A 25 1.21 6.34 -11.79
N PRO A 26 1.19 5.93 -13.07
CA PRO A 26 1.63 4.60 -13.45
C PRO A 26 3.10 4.36 -13.04
N SER A 27 3.37 3.17 -12.49
CA SER A 27 4.70 2.65 -12.17
C SER A 27 4.73 1.18 -12.57
N HIS A 28 5.60 0.84 -13.53
CA HIS A 28 5.71 -0.53 -14.06
C HIS A 28 4.34 -1.11 -14.50
N GLY A 29 3.51 -0.28 -15.14
CA GLY A 29 2.21 -0.70 -15.66
C GLY A 29 1.07 -0.77 -14.64
N SER A 30 1.33 -0.44 -13.36
CA SER A 30 0.29 -0.45 -12.32
C SER A 30 0.21 0.89 -11.59
N PRO A 31 -0.93 1.24 -10.93
CA PRO A 31 -1.04 2.45 -10.15
C PRO A 31 -0.01 2.49 -9.00
N GLY A 32 0.71 3.60 -8.90
CA GLY A 32 1.61 3.90 -7.78
C GLY A 32 1.28 5.24 -7.16
N PHE A 33 1.44 5.31 -5.84
CA PHE A 33 1.16 6.49 -5.03
C PHE A 33 2.45 7.04 -4.42
N PHE A 34 2.65 8.33 -4.62
CA PHE A 34 3.90 9.01 -4.35
C PHE A 34 3.64 10.30 -3.58
N ILE A 35 4.59 10.66 -2.72
CA ILE A 35 4.69 12.00 -2.16
C ILE A 35 5.42 12.88 -3.17
N GLU A 36 5.18 14.19 -3.14
CA GLU A 36 5.99 15.19 -3.84
C GLU A 36 7.49 14.86 -3.80
N GLN A 37 8.20 15.16 -4.89
CA GLN A 37 9.60 14.72 -5.13
C GLN A 37 9.76 13.22 -5.45
N GLY A 38 8.67 12.47 -5.61
CA GLY A 38 8.70 11.13 -6.22
C GLY A 38 9.00 9.99 -5.27
N LYS A 39 8.77 10.16 -3.97
CA LYS A 39 8.92 9.08 -2.99
C LYS A 39 7.68 8.20 -2.98
N ALA A 40 7.82 6.96 -3.44
CA ALA A 40 6.73 5.99 -3.39
C ALA A 40 6.43 5.56 -1.95
N PHE A 41 5.14 5.37 -1.65
CA PHE A 41 4.68 4.78 -0.40
C PHE A 41 3.59 3.72 -0.58
N ALA A 42 2.89 3.68 -1.72
CA ALA A 42 1.99 2.57 -2.00
C ALA A 42 1.99 2.20 -3.48
N TYR A 43 1.68 0.94 -3.77
CA TYR A 43 1.35 0.46 -5.10
C TYR A 43 0.06 -0.36 -5.04
N PHE A 44 -0.70 -0.36 -6.11
CA PHE A 44 -1.84 -1.25 -6.29
C PHE A 44 -1.54 -2.19 -7.45
N TRP A 45 -1.61 -3.49 -7.22
CA TRP A 45 -1.44 -4.51 -8.26
C TRP A 45 -2.72 -5.34 -8.37
N HIS A 46 -3.19 -5.52 -9.60
CA HIS A 46 -4.22 -6.48 -9.95
C HIS A 46 -3.69 -7.36 -11.08
N ASP A 47 -3.76 -8.68 -10.90
CA ASP A 47 -3.33 -9.68 -11.89
C ASP A 47 -1.92 -9.42 -12.46
N HIS A 48 -1.02 -8.90 -11.63
CA HIS A 48 0.27 -8.39 -12.10
C HIS A 48 1.20 -9.51 -12.60
N HIS A 49 0.96 -10.74 -12.13
CA HIS A 49 1.71 -11.94 -12.53
C HIS A 49 0.84 -13.00 -13.23
N GLY A 50 -0.39 -12.66 -13.66
CA GLY A 50 -1.33 -13.67 -14.17
C GLY A 50 -1.90 -14.56 -13.05
N ASP A 51 -1.86 -14.07 -11.81
CA ASP A 51 -2.27 -14.76 -10.58
C ASP A 51 -3.68 -14.37 -10.11
N ASN A 52 -4.34 -13.44 -10.82
CA ASN A 52 -5.64 -12.88 -10.48
C ASN A 52 -5.72 -12.31 -9.05
N GLU A 53 -4.58 -11.97 -8.45
CA GLU A 53 -4.52 -11.38 -7.12
C GLU A 53 -4.79 -9.87 -7.19
N THR A 54 -5.44 -9.33 -6.17
CA THR A 54 -5.58 -7.87 -6.00
C THR A 54 -4.97 -7.46 -4.67
N ILE A 55 -3.94 -6.61 -4.70
CA ILE A 55 -3.15 -6.26 -3.53
C ILE A 55 -2.82 -4.77 -3.48
N ALA A 56 -2.62 -4.26 -2.25
CA ALA A 56 -1.88 -3.03 -2.02
C ALA A 56 -0.52 -3.35 -1.40
N ILE A 57 0.54 -2.73 -1.89
CA ILE A 57 1.91 -2.92 -1.41
C ILE A 57 2.37 -1.64 -0.72
N VAL A 58 2.80 -1.75 0.54
CA VAL A 58 3.08 -0.63 1.44
C VAL A 58 4.43 -0.79 2.15
N LYS A 59 5.04 0.31 2.57
CA LYS A 59 6.30 0.34 3.31
C LYS A 59 6.09 -0.05 4.75
N THR A 60 7.02 -0.81 5.28
CA THR A 60 7.24 -0.96 6.72
C THR A 60 8.54 -0.23 7.12
N THR A 61 8.80 -0.18 8.42
CA THR A 61 10.07 0.26 9.01
C THR A 61 11.25 -0.65 8.64
N GLY A 62 10.98 -1.86 8.17
CA GLY A 62 12.00 -2.83 7.74
C GLY A 62 11.50 -4.28 7.77
N LEU A 63 12.42 -5.22 7.58
CA LEU A 63 12.12 -6.65 7.53
C LEU A 63 11.48 -7.17 8.83
N ASP A 64 11.86 -6.64 9.98
CA ASP A 64 11.31 -7.10 11.27
C ASP A 64 9.81 -6.81 11.39
N GLU A 65 9.37 -5.56 11.10
CA GLU A 65 7.94 -5.23 11.10
C GLU A 65 7.20 -5.99 9.99
N GLN A 66 7.81 -6.16 8.83
CA GLN A 66 7.23 -6.96 7.74
C GLN A 66 6.95 -8.39 8.21
N GLN A 67 7.93 -9.07 8.84
CA GLN A 67 7.73 -10.43 9.35
C GLN A 67 6.66 -10.47 10.44
N MET A 68 6.65 -9.51 11.37
CA MET A 68 5.61 -9.42 12.40
C MET A 68 4.20 -9.30 11.80
N LEU A 69 4.01 -8.47 10.77
CA LEU A 69 2.72 -8.31 10.09
C LEU A 69 2.29 -9.61 9.39
N ILE A 70 3.22 -10.30 8.72
CA ILE A 70 2.96 -11.57 8.05
C ILE A 70 2.61 -12.65 9.07
N GLU A 71 3.37 -12.77 10.17
CA GLU A 71 3.11 -13.76 11.22
C GLU A 71 1.77 -13.53 11.94
N SER A 72 1.38 -12.27 12.10
CA SER A 72 0.10 -11.91 12.71
C SER A 72 -1.09 -12.32 11.85
N ASP A 73 -0.96 -12.28 10.53
CA ASP A 73 -2.04 -12.57 9.59
C ASP A 73 -1.49 -12.95 8.20
N ARG A 74 -1.19 -14.23 8.01
CA ARG A 74 -0.60 -14.76 6.75
C ARG A 74 -1.58 -14.82 5.59
N ASP A 75 -2.88 -14.83 5.90
CA ASP A 75 -3.92 -14.82 4.88
C ASP A 75 -4.08 -13.41 4.32
N PHE A 76 -3.83 -12.37 5.12
CA PHE A 76 -3.89 -10.98 4.68
C PHE A 76 -2.55 -10.42 4.18
N CYS A 77 -1.43 -10.75 4.84
CA CYS A 77 -0.13 -10.14 4.60
C CYS A 77 0.90 -11.14 4.09
N TYR A 78 1.69 -10.73 3.08
CA TYR A 78 2.86 -11.48 2.62
C TYR A 78 3.96 -10.57 2.08
N ALA A 79 5.16 -11.12 1.88
CA ALA A 79 6.28 -10.39 1.27
C ALA A 79 6.16 -10.47 -0.27
N PRO A 80 5.90 -9.35 -0.99
CA PRO A 80 5.72 -9.38 -2.43
C PRO A 80 7.05 -9.60 -3.17
N PRO A 81 7.00 -10.14 -4.40
CA PRO A 81 8.15 -10.15 -5.29
C PRO A 81 8.79 -8.77 -5.45
N TYR A 82 10.12 -8.72 -5.54
CA TYR A 82 10.96 -7.53 -5.76
C TYR A 82 10.98 -6.49 -4.62
N LEU A 83 9.83 -6.11 -4.06
CA LEU A 83 9.71 -5.11 -3.00
C LEU A 83 9.86 -5.72 -1.60
N GLY A 84 9.50 -7.00 -1.44
CA GLY A 84 9.61 -7.75 -0.18
C GLY A 84 11.02 -7.76 0.42
N PRO A 85 12.09 -8.03 -0.34
CA PRO A 85 13.47 -7.96 0.18
C PRO A 85 13.89 -6.57 0.69
N SER A 86 13.19 -5.51 0.29
CA SER A 86 13.39 -4.14 0.77
C SER A 86 12.45 -3.75 1.92
N GLY A 87 11.78 -4.73 2.54
CA GLY A 87 10.89 -4.53 3.68
C GLY A 87 9.45 -4.16 3.34
N TRP A 88 9.03 -4.08 2.09
CA TRP A 88 7.63 -3.76 1.78
C TRP A 88 6.71 -4.97 2.01
N VAL A 89 5.46 -4.74 2.39
CA VAL A 89 4.47 -5.81 2.61
C VAL A 89 3.29 -5.64 1.66
N ALA A 90 2.77 -6.75 1.15
CA ALA A 90 1.54 -6.79 0.38
C ALA A 90 0.37 -7.12 1.30
N MET A 91 -0.76 -6.44 1.09
CA MET A 91 -2.05 -6.70 1.72
C MET A 91 -3.03 -7.22 0.67
N ARG A 92 -3.65 -8.38 0.91
CA ARG A 92 -4.69 -8.95 0.03
C ARG A 92 -5.98 -8.16 0.09
N LEU A 93 -6.56 -7.86 -1.08
CA LEU A 93 -7.76 -7.03 -1.24
C LEU A 93 -8.88 -7.73 -2.04
N ASP A 94 -8.73 -9.02 -2.32
CA ASP A 94 -9.60 -9.84 -3.16
C ASP A 94 -10.73 -10.56 -2.39
N GLY A 95 -10.78 -10.39 -1.07
CA GLY A 95 -11.77 -11.01 -0.16
C GLY A 95 -12.61 -10.03 0.65
N GLU A 96 -12.97 -10.43 1.87
CA GLU A 96 -13.56 -9.53 2.86
C GLU A 96 -12.45 -8.66 3.46
N VAL A 97 -12.50 -7.36 3.18
CA VAL A 97 -11.43 -6.41 3.52
C VAL A 97 -11.93 -5.43 4.57
N ASP A 98 -11.20 -5.36 5.68
CA ASP A 98 -11.28 -4.25 6.63
C ASP A 98 -10.59 -3.02 6.02
N TRP A 99 -11.40 -2.10 5.51
CA TRP A 99 -10.91 -0.91 4.82
C TRP A 99 -10.30 0.13 5.75
N ASP A 100 -10.66 0.14 7.03
CA ASP A 100 -10.04 1.02 8.02
C ASP A 100 -8.61 0.53 8.29
N ARG A 101 -8.41 -0.78 8.47
CA ARG A 101 -7.07 -1.39 8.59
C ARG A 101 -6.19 -1.10 7.38
N VAL A 102 -6.74 -1.20 6.17
CA VAL A 102 -6.02 -0.87 4.93
C VAL A 102 -5.64 0.60 4.88
N ALA A 103 -6.58 1.50 5.19
CA ALA A 103 -6.34 2.94 5.17
C ALA A 103 -5.28 3.36 6.20
N ASP A 104 -5.33 2.80 7.41
CA ASP A 104 -4.34 3.04 8.46
C ASP A 104 -2.95 2.56 8.03
N ARG A 105 -2.86 1.38 7.40
CA ARG A 105 -1.57 0.88 6.91
C ARG A 105 -1.01 1.73 5.78
N ILE A 106 -1.85 2.23 4.88
CA ILE A 106 -1.43 3.18 3.83
C ILE A 106 -0.93 4.49 4.45
N ALA A 107 -1.60 5.01 5.49
CA ALA A 107 -1.17 6.21 6.20
C ALA A 107 0.19 6.03 6.87
N ILE A 108 0.42 4.93 7.61
CA ILE A 108 1.72 4.61 8.21
C ILE A 108 2.81 4.54 7.13
N SER A 109 2.50 3.93 5.99
CA SER A 109 3.43 3.86 4.86
C SER A 109 3.82 5.23 4.32
N TRP A 110 2.84 6.14 4.21
CA TRP A 110 3.06 7.52 3.82
C TRP A 110 3.94 8.24 4.85
N GLU A 111 3.70 8.07 6.15
CA GLU A 111 4.51 8.69 7.21
C GLU A 111 6.00 8.28 7.11
N LEU A 112 6.26 7.02 6.81
CA LEU A 112 7.61 6.50 6.60
C LEU A 112 8.31 7.09 5.36
N ALA A 113 7.55 7.59 4.39
CA ALA A 113 8.09 8.26 3.20
C ALA A 113 8.13 9.79 3.33
N ALA A 114 7.26 10.36 4.18
CA ALA A 114 7.01 11.79 4.26
C ALA A 114 8.21 12.55 4.85
N PRO A 115 8.58 13.71 4.28
CA PRO A 115 9.51 14.61 4.93
C PRO A 115 8.89 15.18 6.21
N ARG A 116 9.73 15.45 7.22
CA ARG A 116 9.32 15.94 8.55
C ARG A 116 8.29 17.07 8.53
N ARG A 117 8.41 18.02 7.59
CA ARG A 117 7.47 19.15 7.44
C ARG A 117 6.02 18.74 7.21
N LEU A 118 5.77 17.59 6.57
CA LEU A 118 4.42 17.11 6.31
C LEU A 118 3.83 16.39 7.53
N LEU A 119 4.67 15.79 8.37
CA LEU A 119 4.23 15.19 9.63
C LEU A 119 3.78 16.25 10.63
N GLU A 120 4.51 17.37 10.70
CA GLU A 120 4.21 18.51 11.60
C GLU A 120 2.99 19.33 11.16
N ALA A 121 2.59 19.26 9.89
CA ALA A 121 1.46 19.99 9.32
C ALA A 121 0.09 19.31 9.53
N GLY A 122 0.06 18.24 10.34
CA GLY A 122 -1.10 17.37 10.50
C GLY A 122 -0.97 16.13 9.64
N GLY A 123 0.06 15.32 9.91
CA GLY A 123 -0.07 13.87 9.68
C GLY A 123 -1.41 13.45 10.30
N ARG A 124 -2.21 12.72 9.51
CA ARG A 124 -3.64 12.47 9.68
C ARG A 124 -4.17 12.54 11.12
#